data_AF-A0A2J8K1R3-F1
#
_entry.id   AF-A0A2J8K1R3-F1
#
_cell.length_a   1.000
_cell.length_b   1.000
_cell.length_c   1.000
_cell.angle_alpha   90.00
_cell.angle_beta   90.00
_cell.angle_gamma   90.00
#
_symmetry.space_group_name_H-M   'P 1'
#
loop_
_entity.id
_entity.type
_entity.pdbx_description
1 polymer ?
#
loop_
_entity_poly.entity_id
_entity_poly.type
_entity_poly.pdbx_seq_one_letter_code
_entity_poly.pdbx_strand_id
1 'polypeptide(L)'
;SVQSPFTRSAQSSPECAAARRPLESDQGDPFTLFNVFNAWVQVKSERSRNSRKWCRRRGIEEHRLYEMANLRRQFKELLEDHGLLAGAQAAPVGDSYSRLQQRRERRALHQLKRQHEEGAGRRRKVLRLQEEQDGGSSDEDRAGPAPPGASDGVDIQDVKFKLRHDLAQLQAAASSAQDLSREQLALLKLVLGRGLYPQLAVPDAFNSSRKDSDQIFHTQAKQGAVLHPTCVFAGIPEVLHAQELEASNCDGSRGMAACWESHSDLADLLV
;
A
#
# COMPACT_ATOMS: atom_id res chain seq x y z
N SER A 1 1.03 -7.78 11.92
CA SER A 1 1.58 -6.79 10.97
C SER A 1 2.20 -7.53 9.79
N VAL A 2 2.14 -6.98 8.58
CA VAL A 2 2.73 -7.57 7.35
C VAL A 2 3.94 -6.73 6.96
N GLN A 3 4.94 -7.36 6.34
CA GLN A 3 6.09 -6.66 5.79
C GLN A 3 5.70 -5.74 4.62
N SER A 4 6.51 -4.72 4.36
CA SER A 4 6.29 -3.82 3.23
C SER A 4 6.14 -4.60 1.91
N PRO A 5 5.15 -4.28 1.05
CA PRO A 5 4.92 -4.99 -0.20
C PRO A 5 5.92 -4.61 -1.32
N PHE A 6 6.84 -3.67 -1.06
CA PHE A 6 7.81 -3.20 -2.05
C PHE A 6 9.07 -4.09 -2.08
N THR A 7 9.48 -4.51 -3.28
CA THR A 7 10.71 -5.29 -3.46
C THR A 7 11.94 -4.40 -3.52
N ARG A 8 13.06 -4.87 -2.96
CA ARG A 8 14.36 -4.17 -3.03
C ARG A 8 14.92 -4.12 -4.46
N SER A 9 14.64 -5.14 -5.28
CA SER A 9 15.09 -5.20 -6.68
C SER A 9 14.41 -4.15 -7.58
N ALA A 10 13.23 -3.65 -7.19
CA ALA A 10 12.56 -2.59 -7.92
C ALA A 10 13.10 -1.18 -7.62
N GLN A 11 14.03 -1.08 -6.66
CA GLN A 11 14.68 0.18 -6.32
C GLN A 11 15.81 0.51 -7.31
N SER A 12 16.44 -0.49 -7.90
CA SER A 12 17.47 -0.31 -8.94
C SER A 12 16.88 -0.09 -10.34
N SER A 13 15.58 -0.35 -10.54
CA SER A 13 14.91 -0.15 -11.83
C SER A 13 14.24 1.23 -11.88
N PRO A 14 14.71 2.16 -12.74
CA PRO A 14 14.12 3.48 -12.88
C PRO A 14 12.69 3.42 -13.42
N GLU A 15 12.36 2.40 -14.23
CA GLU A 15 11.01 2.16 -14.75
C GLU A 15 10.02 1.84 -13.62
N CYS A 16 10.44 1.01 -12.65
CA CYS A 16 9.63 0.69 -11.48
C CYS A 16 9.44 1.89 -10.55
N ALA A 17 10.44 2.76 -10.43
CA ALA A 17 10.32 4.02 -9.68
C ALA A 17 9.34 4.98 -10.38
N ALA A 18 9.47 5.18 -11.70
CA ALA A 18 8.58 6.04 -12.48
C ALA A 18 7.12 5.57 -12.44
N ALA A 19 6.88 4.25 -12.48
CA ALA A 19 5.54 3.69 -12.38
C ALA A 19 4.92 3.80 -10.97
N ARG A 20 5.74 4.02 -9.94
CA ARG A 20 5.32 4.21 -8.53
C ARG A 20 5.01 5.65 -8.19
N ARG A 21 5.71 6.63 -8.77
CA ARG A 21 5.50 8.08 -8.55
C ARG A 21 4.02 8.52 -8.50
N PRO A 22 3.11 8.05 -9.38
CA PRO A 22 1.71 8.49 -9.34
C PRO A 22 0.91 7.99 -8.12
N LEU A 23 1.45 7.02 -7.36
CA LEU A 23 0.82 6.44 -6.18
C LEU A 23 1.46 6.95 -4.88
N GLU A 24 2.60 7.63 -4.99
CA GLU A 24 3.29 8.25 -3.87
C GLU A 24 2.46 9.44 -3.38
N SER A 25 2.32 9.53 -2.06
CA SER A 25 1.57 10.60 -1.40
C SER A 25 2.53 11.47 -0.62
N ASP A 26 2.35 12.77 -0.76
CA ASP A 26 3.02 13.81 0.02
C ASP A 26 2.72 13.72 1.52
N GLN A 27 1.81 12.84 1.95
CA GLN A 27 1.47 12.64 3.36
C GLN A 27 2.26 11.50 4.01
N GLY A 28 3.10 10.81 3.22
CA GLY A 28 4.07 9.82 3.69
C GLY A 28 3.84 8.38 3.23
N ASP A 29 4.71 7.49 3.70
CA ASP A 29 4.72 6.08 3.32
C ASP A 29 3.42 5.32 3.65
N PRO A 30 2.74 5.54 4.81
CA PRO A 30 1.49 4.85 5.12
C PRO A 30 0.36 5.19 4.12
N PHE A 31 0.29 6.44 3.69
CA PHE A 31 -0.69 6.90 2.70
C PHE A 31 -0.35 6.39 1.31
N THR A 32 0.94 6.31 0.97
CA THR A 32 1.40 5.68 -0.27
C THR A 32 0.99 4.19 -0.34
N LEU A 33 1.17 3.45 0.76
CA LEU A 33 0.74 2.05 0.86
C LEU A 33 -0.78 1.91 0.77
N PHE A 34 -1.53 2.84 1.36
CA PHE A 34 -2.98 2.90 1.24
C PHE A 34 -3.44 3.12 -0.21
N ASN A 35 -2.83 4.08 -0.91
CA ASN A 35 -3.10 4.37 -2.31
C ASN A 35 -2.77 3.18 -3.22
N VAL A 36 -1.63 2.53 -2.99
CA VAL A 36 -1.23 1.30 -3.70
C VAL A 36 -2.26 0.19 -3.51
N PHE A 37 -2.74 -0.02 -2.28
CA PHE A 37 -3.76 -1.03 -2.01
C PHE A 37 -5.08 -0.71 -2.73
N ASN A 38 -5.55 0.54 -2.66
CA ASN A 38 -6.79 0.95 -3.33
C ASN A 38 -6.69 0.80 -4.86
N ALA A 39 -5.58 1.23 -5.45
CA ALA A 39 -5.32 1.08 -6.88
C ALA A 39 -5.25 -0.40 -7.30
N TRP A 40 -4.63 -1.26 -6.48
CA TRP A 40 -4.61 -2.70 -6.75
C TRP A 40 -6.02 -3.32 -6.74
N VAL A 41 -6.87 -2.91 -5.79
CA VAL A 41 -8.26 -3.38 -5.73
C VAL A 41 -9.05 -2.98 -6.99
N GLN A 42 -8.85 -1.78 -7.52
CA GLN A 42 -9.49 -1.35 -8.78
C GLN A 42 -9.00 -2.17 -9.99
N VAL A 43 -7.68 -2.37 -10.13
CA VAL A 43 -7.11 -3.20 -11.21
C VAL A 43 -7.63 -4.64 -11.14
N LYS A 44 -7.93 -5.11 -9.93
CA LYS A 44 -8.43 -6.45 -9.68
C LYS A 44 -9.90 -6.63 -10.03
N SER A 45 -10.73 -5.61 -9.85
CA SER A 45 -12.13 -5.64 -10.28
C SER A 45 -12.25 -5.60 -11.80
N GLU A 46 -11.36 -4.89 -12.49
CA GLU A 46 -11.44 -4.67 -13.94
C GLU A 46 -11.09 -5.88 -14.81
N ARG A 47 -10.22 -6.81 -14.35
CA ARG A 47 -10.00 -8.20 -14.86
C ARG A 47 -8.70 -8.76 -14.27
N SER A 48 -8.82 -9.78 -13.41
CA SER A 48 -7.76 -10.58 -12.71
C SER A 48 -6.43 -10.89 -13.45
N ARG A 49 -6.33 -10.74 -14.78
CA ARG A 49 -5.08 -11.04 -15.53
C ARG A 49 -4.11 -9.87 -15.59
N ASN A 50 -4.54 -8.64 -15.28
CA ASN A 50 -3.68 -7.46 -15.34
C ASN A 50 -3.00 -7.11 -13.99
N SER A 51 -3.50 -7.63 -12.86
CA SER A 51 -2.98 -7.32 -11.51
C SER A 51 -1.53 -7.76 -11.32
N ARG A 52 -1.15 -8.97 -11.76
CA ARG A 52 0.23 -9.46 -11.71
C ARG A 52 1.20 -8.59 -12.53
N LYS A 53 0.80 -8.21 -13.73
CA LYS A 53 1.61 -7.33 -14.59
C LYS A 53 1.72 -5.93 -13.98
N TRP A 54 0.62 -5.42 -13.43
CA TRP A 54 0.58 -4.15 -12.73
C TRP A 54 1.51 -4.12 -11.51
N CYS A 55 1.50 -5.19 -10.70
CA CYS A 55 2.39 -5.34 -9.54
C CYS A 55 3.86 -5.43 -9.97
N ARG A 56 4.18 -6.25 -10.98
CA ARG A 56 5.55 -6.41 -11.49
C ARG A 56 6.14 -5.11 -12.02
N ARG A 57 5.38 -4.35 -12.82
CA ARG A 57 5.82 -3.04 -13.35
C ARG A 57 6.14 -2.01 -12.27
N ARG A 58 5.58 -2.19 -11.06
CA ARG A 58 5.76 -1.28 -9.92
C ARG A 58 6.64 -1.87 -8.82
N GLY A 59 7.18 -3.08 -9.01
CA GLY A 59 8.00 -3.71 -7.99
C GLY A 59 7.24 -4.14 -6.73
N ILE A 60 5.97 -4.47 -6.88
CA ILE A 60 5.11 -4.83 -5.75
C ILE A 60 4.93 -6.34 -5.71
N GLU A 61 5.07 -6.93 -4.52
CA GLU A 61 4.74 -8.32 -4.27
C GLU A 61 3.23 -8.48 -4.09
N GLU A 62 2.56 -9.03 -5.10
CA GLU A 62 1.11 -9.25 -5.03
C GLU A 62 0.71 -10.14 -3.84
N HIS A 63 1.59 -11.08 -3.45
CA HIS A 63 1.39 -11.93 -2.28
C HIS A 63 1.13 -11.12 -1.00
N ARG A 64 1.88 -10.03 -0.79
CA ARG A 64 1.75 -9.15 0.39
C ARG A 64 0.43 -8.40 0.40
N LEU A 65 -0.07 -8.00 -0.76
CA LEU A 65 -1.38 -7.36 -0.87
C LEU A 65 -2.53 -8.32 -0.50
N TYR A 66 -2.41 -9.61 -0.82
CA TYR A 66 -3.35 -10.61 -0.32
C TYR A 66 -3.30 -10.77 1.21
N GLU A 67 -2.10 -10.77 1.80
CA GLU A 67 -1.94 -10.82 3.27
C GLU A 67 -2.58 -9.59 3.93
N MET A 68 -2.33 -8.40 3.38
CA MET A 68 -2.93 -7.14 3.86
C MET A 68 -4.47 -7.18 3.80
N ALA A 69 -5.05 -7.68 2.71
CA ALA A 69 -6.49 -7.79 2.62
C ALA A 69 -7.08 -8.80 3.62
N ASN A 70 -6.41 -9.93 3.84
CA ASN A 70 -6.79 -10.90 4.87
C ASN A 70 -6.75 -10.26 6.27
N LEU A 71 -5.69 -9.52 6.58
CA LEU A 71 -5.58 -8.82 7.87
C LEU A 71 -6.65 -7.75 8.04
N ARG A 72 -6.93 -6.95 7.01
CA ARG A 72 -8.00 -5.95 7.04
C ARG A 72 -9.35 -6.57 7.38
N ARG A 73 -9.66 -7.75 6.80
CA ARG A 73 -10.87 -8.50 7.14
C ARG A 73 -10.86 -8.99 8.59
N GLN A 74 -9.74 -9.56 9.05
CA GLN A 74 -9.62 -10.04 10.44
C GLN A 74 -9.81 -8.90 11.45
N PHE A 75 -9.21 -7.73 11.21
CA PHE A 75 -9.42 -6.57 12.08
C PHE A 75 -10.86 -6.08 12.03
N LYS A 76 -11.51 -6.10 10.87
CA LYS A 76 -12.93 -5.76 10.76
C LYS A 76 -13.79 -6.72 11.59
N GLU A 77 -13.57 -8.02 11.46
CA GLU A 77 -14.30 -9.05 12.22
C GLU A 77 -14.12 -8.86 13.73
N LEU A 78 -12.90 -8.60 14.20
CA LEU A 78 -12.64 -8.31 15.60
C LEU A 78 -13.37 -7.04 16.08
N LEU A 79 -13.40 -5.98 15.27
CA LEU A 79 -14.10 -4.74 15.63
C LEU A 79 -15.62 -4.92 15.67
N GLU A 80 -16.17 -5.78 14.80
CA GLU A 80 -17.58 -6.15 14.81
C GLU A 80 -17.91 -7.02 16.04
N ASP A 81 -17.06 -8.00 16.38
CA ASP A 81 -17.23 -8.88 17.54
C ASP A 81 -17.21 -8.11 18.87
N HIS A 82 -16.40 -7.04 18.94
CA HIS A 82 -16.34 -6.15 20.11
C HIS A 82 -17.39 -5.02 20.09
N GLY A 83 -18.27 -4.96 19.08
CA GLY A 83 -19.32 -3.96 18.96
C GLY A 83 -18.83 -2.52 18.70
N LEU A 84 -17.56 -2.36 18.32
CA LEU A 84 -16.95 -1.07 17.98
C LEU A 84 -17.32 -0.62 16.56
N LEU A 85 -17.65 -1.59 15.71
CA LEU A 85 -18.21 -1.35 14.39
C LEU A 85 -19.64 -1.89 14.38
N ALA A 86 -20.60 -1.05 13.97
CA ALA A 86 -21.93 -1.55 13.65
C ALA A 86 -21.75 -2.56 12.52
N GLY A 87 -22.00 -3.84 12.80
CA GLY A 87 -21.86 -4.92 11.82
C GLY A 87 -22.51 -4.47 10.52
N ALA A 88 -21.76 -4.57 9.42
CA ALA A 88 -22.23 -4.07 8.12
C ALA A 88 -23.64 -4.62 7.89
N GLN A 89 -24.64 -3.75 8.03
CA GLN A 89 -26.05 -4.10 7.95
C GLN A 89 -26.22 -5.00 6.74
N ALA A 90 -26.78 -6.18 6.98
CA ALA A 90 -26.93 -7.22 5.97
C ALA A 90 -27.32 -6.55 4.65
N ALA A 91 -26.50 -6.76 3.62
CA ALA A 91 -26.66 -6.13 2.32
C ALA A 91 -28.16 -6.10 1.95
N PRO A 92 -28.67 -4.96 1.44
CA PRO A 92 -30.08 -4.81 1.13
C PRO A 92 -30.51 -6.02 0.30
N VAL A 93 -31.67 -6.59 0.61
CA VAL A 93 -32.24 -7.80 0.02
C VAL A 93 -32.01 -7.78 -1.49
N GLY A 94 -30.90 -8.38 -1.94
CA GLY A 94 -30.50 -8.30 -3.34
C GLY A 94 -31.55 -9.00 -4.20
N ASP A 95 -31.73 -8.52 -5.42
CA ASP A 95 -32.63 -9.16 -6.38
C ASP A 95 -32.40 -10.68 -6.40
N SER A 96 -33.49 -11.45 -6.45
CA SER A 96 -33.45 -12.92 -6.45
C SER A 96 -32.47 -13.48 -7.50
N TYR A 97 -32.36 -12.79 -8.63
CA TYR A 97 -31.41 -13.05 -9.71
C TYR A 97 -29.94 -12.87 -9.29
N SER A 98 -29.59 -11.76 -8.61
CA SER A 98 -28.23 -11.49 -8.12
C SER A 98 -27.77 -12.56 -7.12
N ARG A 99 -28.66 -12.97 -6.20
CA ARG A 99 -28.38 -14.06 -5.24
C ARG A 99 -28.12 -15.41 -5.92
N LEU A 100 -28.89 -15.73 -6.97
CA LEU A 100 -28.70 -16.95 -7.74
C LEU A 100 -27.36 -16.92 -8.50
N GLN A 101 -27.03 -15.78 -9.10
CA GLN A 101 -25.79 -15.58 -9.84
C GLN A 101 -24.56 -15.73 -8.92
N GLN A 102 -24.56 -15.06 -7.76
CA GLN A 102 -23.50 -15.20 -6.76
C GLN A 102 -23.33 -16.64 -6.27
N ARG A 103 -24.44 -17.38 -6.08
CA ARG A 103 -24.39 -18.81 -5.74
C ARG A 103 -23.73 -19.64 -6.83
N ARG A 104 -24.02 -19.38 -8.10
CA ARG A 104 -23.40 -20.07 -9.25
C ARG A 104 -21.91 -19.78 -9.32
N GLU A 105 -21.53 -18.51 -9.20
CA GLU A 105 -20.12 -18.08 -9.21
C GLU A 105 -19.35 -18.68 -8.04
N ARG A 106 -19.90 -18.64 -6.82
CA ARG A 106 -19.27 -19.25 -5.64
C ARG A 106 -19.09 -20.76 -5.79
N ARG A 107 -20.06 -21.47 -6.38
CA ARG A 107 -19.94 -22.90 -6.70
C ARG A 107 -18.82 -23.16 -7.71
N ALA A 108 -18.72 -22.36 -8.76
CA ALA A 108 -17.63 -22.47 -9.74
C ALA A 108 -16.25 -22.24 -9.10
N LEU A 109 -16.12 -21.26 -8.19
CA LEU A 109 -14.88 -21.02 -7.46
C LEU A 109 -14.50 -22.21 -6.55
N HIS A 110 -15.48 -22.82 -5.87
CA HIS A 110 -15.24 -24.01 -5.06
C HIS A 110 -14.81 -25.22 -5.92
N GLN A 111 -15.43 -25.41 -7.10
CA GLN A 111 -15.02 -26.46 -8.04
C GLN A 111 -13.59 -26.27 -8.50
N LEU A 112 -13.20 -25.03 -8.81
CA LEU A 112 -11.85 -24.71 -9.26
C LEU A 112 -10.79 -24.90 -8.16
N LYS A 113 -11.13 -24.53 -6.93
CA LYS A 113 -10.30 -24.83 -5.75
C LYS A 113 -10.09 -26.33 -5.58
N ARG A 114 -11.17 -27.12 -5.70
CA ARG A 114 -11.14 -28.58 -5.57
C ARG A 114 -10.32 -29.24 -6.68
N GLN A 115 -10.53 -28.84 -7.93
CA GLN A 115 -9.76 -29.32 -9.09
C GLN A 115 -8.27 -29.04 -8.92
N HIS A 116 -7.92 -27.87 -8.38
CA HIS A 116 -6.53 -27.55 -8.10
C HIS A 116 -5.95 -28.40 -6.95
N GLU A 117 -6.69 -28.62 -5.87
CA GLU A 117 -6.25 -29.48 -4.75
C GLU A 117 -6.04 -30.93 -5.21
N GLU A 118 -6.96 -31.47 -6.01
CA GLU A 118 -6.89 -32.81 -6.60
C GLU A 118 -5.77 -32.92 -7.65
N GLY A 119 -5.51 -31.85 -8.42
CA GLY A 119 -4.43 -31.79 -9.41
C GLY A 119 -3.03 -31.57 -8.82
N ALA A 120 -2.93 -30.84 -7.71
CA ALA A 120 -1.66 -30.58 -7.02
C ALA A 120 -1.05 -31.86 -6.41
N GLY A 121 -1.89 -32.83 -6.03
CA GLY A 121 -1.45 -34.16 -5.58
C GLY A 121 -0.89 -35.06 -6.68
N ARG A 122 -1.14 -34.77 -7.97
CA ARG A 122 -0.74 -35.64 -9.10
C ARG A 122 0.53 -35.22 -9.85
N ARG A 123 1.07 -34.02 -9.62
CA ARG A 123 2.31 -33.56 -10.29
C ARG A 123 3.53 -33.86 -9.41
N ARG A 124 4.27 -34.92 -9.75
CA ARG A 124 5.59 -35.23 -9.16
C ARG A 124 6.50 -34.01 -9.34
N LYS A 125 6.94 -33.39 -8.23
CA LYS A 125 7.97 -32.34 -8.25
C LYS A 125 9.32 -33.01 -8.54
N VAL A 126 9.65 -33.16 -9.81
CA VAL A 126 10.97 -33.66 -10.22
C VAL A 126 11.92 -32.47 -10.17
N LEU A 127 12.86 -32.51 -9.23
CA LEU A 127 13.98 -31.57 -9.17
C LEU A 127 14.84 -31.83 -10.42
N ARG A 128 14.90 -30.86 -11.35
CA ARG A 128 15.87 -30.93 -12.45
C ARG A 128 17.23 -30.49 -11.90
N LEU A 129 18.16 -31.44 -11.83
CA LEU A 129 19.59 -31.15 -11.68
C LEU A 129 20.04 -30.46 -12.98
N GLN A 130 20.41 -29.19 -12.87
CA GLN A 130 21.11 -28.44 -13.91
C GLN A 130 22.59 -28.77 -13.75
N GLU A 131 23.15 -29.57 -14.65
CA GLU A 131 24.60 -29.84 -14.67
C GLU A 131 25.35 -28.53 -14.96
N GLU A 132 26.37 -28.28 -14.16
CA GLU A 132 27.31 -27.17 -14.29
C GLU A 132 28.21 -27.38 -15.52
N GLN A 133 28.21 -26.43 -16.45
CA GLN A 133 29.32 -26.26 -17.39
C GLN A 133 29.50 -24.79 -17.77
N ASP A 134 30.57 -24.23 -17.20
CA ASP A 134 31.44 -23.13 -17.64
C ASP A 134 30.90 -21.93 -18.44
N GLY A 135 31.12 -20.74 -17.86
CA GLY A 135 31.92 -19.69 -18.49
C GLY A 135 31.24 -18.71 -19.45
N GLY A 136 31.17 -17.44 -19.04
CA GLY A 136 31.35 -16.30 -19.96
C GLY A 136 30.13 -15.42 -20.23
N SER A 137 30.13 -14.24 -19.59
CA SER A 137 29.72 -12.93 -20.11
C SER A 137 29.07 -12.89 -21.51
N SER A 138 27.80 -12.48 -21.60
CA SER A 138 27.29 -11.48 -22.56
C SER A 138 25.75 -11.40 -22.46
N ASP A 139 25.21 -10.21 -22.72
CA ASP A 139 23.79 -9.86 -22.87
C ASP A 139 22.84 -10.99 -23.31
N GLU A 140 21.77 -11.19 -22.54
CA GLU A 140 20.59 -11.96 -22.95
C GLU A 140 19.37 -11.04 -22.91
N ASP A 141 19.34 -10.11 -23.86
CA ASP A 141 18.11 -9.67 -24.51
C ASP A 141 17.59 -10.86 -25.35
N ARG A 142 16.98 -11.85 -24.68
CA ARG A 142 16.28 -12.94 -25.36
C ARG A 142 15.00 -13.26 -24.61
N ALA A 143 13.92 -12.61 -25.07
CA ALA A 143 12.57 -13.11 -24.93
C ALA A 143 12.49 -14.54 -25.49
N GLY A 144 12.75 -15.54 -24.65
CA GLY A 144 12.41 -16.92 -24.92
C GLY A 144 10.89 -17.10 -24.87
N PRO A 145 10.26 -17.79 -25.83
CA PRO A 145 8.83 -18.07 -25.75
C PRO A 145 8.58 -18.96 -24.55
N ALA A 146 7.86 -18.41 -23.55
CA ALA A 146 7.41 -19.18 -22.40
C ALA A 146 6.64 -20.43 -22.89
N PRO A 147 6.87 -21.61 -22.28
CA PRO A 147 6.21 -22.84 -22.70
C PRO A 147 4.67 -22.66 -22.67
N PRO A 148 3.95 -23.11 -23.72
CA PRO A 148 2.50 -22.97 -23.81
C PRO A 148 1.84 -23.91 -22.81
N GLY A 149 1.53 -23.40 -21.62
CA GLY A 149 0.84 -24.17 -20.57
C GLY A 149 1.13 -23.77 -19.12
N ALA A 150 2.10 -22.88 -18.87
CA ALA A 150 2.44 -22.45 -17.51
C ALA A 150 1.73 -21.17 -17.05
N SER A 151 1.12 -20.39 -17.97
CA SER A 151 0.52 -19.09 -17.68
C SER A 151 -1.02 -19.09 -17.62
N ASP A 152 -1.66 -20.21 -17.98
CA ASP A 152 -3.13 -20.34 -17.99
C ASP A 152 -3.68 -21.11 -16.78
N GLY A 153 -2.81 -21.47 -15.84
CA GLY A 153 -3.20 -21.96 -14.53
C GLY A 153 -3.90 -20.84 -13.75
N VAL A 154 -5.17 -21.07 -13.41
CA VAL A 154 -5.90 -20.15 -12.55
C VAL A 154 -5.13 -19.99 -11.24
N ASP A 155 -4.85 -18.74 -10.88
CA ASP A 155 -4.14 -18.43 -9.65
C ASP A 155 -5.04 -18.74 -8.45
N ILE A 156 -4.60 -19.74 -7.67
CA ILE A 156 -5.32 -20.26 -6.51
C ILE A 156 -5.44 -19.20 -5.44
N GLN A 157 -4.45 -18.31 -5.31
CA GLN A 157 -4.48 -17.22 -4.34
C GLN A 157 -5.61 -16.26 -4.70
N ASP A 158 -5.80 -16.00 -5.99
CA ASP A 158 -6.91 -15.22 -6.54
C ASP A 158 -8.28 -15.87 -6.27
N VAL A 159 -8.38 -17.19 -6.46
CA VAL A 159 -9.61 -17.95 -6.15
C VAL A 159 -9.92 -17.92 -4.66
N LYS A 160 -8.91 -18.16 -3.80
CA LYS A 160 -9.05 -18.09 -2.34
C LYS A 160 -9.43 -16.68 -1.89
N PHE A 161 -8.88 -15.67 -2.55
CA PHE A 161 -9.18 -14.27 -2.27
C PHE A 161 -10.64 -13.92 -2.60
N LYS A 162 -11.11 -14.25 -3.82
CA LYS A 162 -12.51 -14.04 -4.24
C LYS A 162 -13.52 -14.81 -3.38
N LEU A 163 -13.10 -15.95 -2.83
CA LEU A 163 -13.95 -16.76 -1.95
C LEU A 163 -14.08 -16.17 -0.54
N ARG A 164 -13.06 -15.44 -0.09
CA ARG A 164 -12.99 -14.85 1.27
C ARG A 164 -13.41 -13.39 1.32
N HIS A 165 -13.22 -12.65 0.23
CA HIS A 165 -13.49 -11.22 0.17
C HIS A 165 -14.50 -10.92 -0.94
N ASP A 166 -15.48 -10.09 -0.60
CA ASP A 166 -16.38 -9.51 -1.59
C ASP A 166 -15.65 -8.38 -2.32
N LEU A 167 -15.34 -8.62 -3.60
CA LEU A 167 -14.64 -7.64 -4.44
C LEU A 167 -15.45 -6.35 -4.60
N ALA A 168 -16.78 -6.44 -4.65
CA ALA A 168 -17.63 -5.28 -4.85
C ALA A 168 -17.58 -4.35 -3.63
N GLN A 169 -17.61 -4.92 -2.42
CA GLN A 169 -17.47 -4.14 -1.19
C GLN A 169 -16.08 -3.52 -1.05
N LEU A 170 -15.03 -4.27 -1.37
CA LEU A 170 -13.67 -3.74 -1.35
C LEU A 170 -13.47 -2.62 -2.37
N GLN A 171 -14.04 -2.77 -3.57
CA GLN A 171 -13.98 -1.75 -4.61
C GLN A 171 -14.74 -0.48 -4.20
N ALA A 172 -15.97 -0.62 -3.69
CA ALA A 172 -16.76 0.51 -3.21
C ALA A 172 -16.01 1.27 -2.11
N ALA A 173 -15.42 0.54 -1.15
CA ALA A 173 -14.62 1.14 -0.09
C ALA A 173 -13.33 1.79 -0.61
N ALA A 174 -12.70 1.22 -1.65
CA ALA A 174 -11.52 1.80 -2.28
C ALA A 174 -11.84 3.08 -3.06
N SER A 175 -13.00 3.12 -3.74
CA SER A 175 -13.48 4.32 -4.43
C SER A 175 -13.85 5.44 -3.45
N SER A 176 -14.58 5.13 -2.37
CA SER A 176 -14.89 6.15 -1.34
C SER A 176 -13.64 6.67 -0.63
N ALA A 177 -12.60 5.84 -0.56
CA ALA A 177 -11.31 6.19 0.03
C ALA A 177 -10.43 7.05 -0.88
N GLN A 178 -10.74 7.17 -2.17
CA GLN A 178 -10.02 8.09 -3.06
C GLN A 178 -10.47 9.55 -2.84
N ASP A 179 -11.72 9.75 -2.43
CA ASP A 179 -12.32 11.07 -2.24
C ASP A 179 -12.32 11.52 -0.76
N LEU A 180 -11.22 11.29 -0.03
CA LEU A 180 -11.13 11.67 1.37
C LEU A 180 -11.00 13.19 1.54
N SER A 181 -11.81 13.76 2.44
CA SER A 181 -11.73 15.19 2.76
C SER A 181 -10.50 15.52 3.61
N ARG A 182 -10.10 16.80 3.63
CA ARG A 182 -8.98 17.28 4.46
C ARG A 182 -9.18 16.95 5.95
N GLU A 183 -10.41 17.04 6.45
CA GLU A 183 -10.76 16.72 7.83
C GLU A 183 -10.60 15.21 8.12
N GLN A 184 -11.04 14.36 7.20
CA GLN A 184 -10.88 12.90 7.31
C GLN A 184 -9.40 12.50 7.28
N LEU A 185 -8.59 13.16 6.44
CA LEU A 185 -7.14 12.96 6.42
C LEU A 185 -6.49 13.37 7.74
N ALA A 186 -6.89 14.50 8.33
CA ALA A 186 -6.39 14.94 9.64
C ALA A 186 -6.74 13.93 10.75
N LEU A 187 -7.96 13.39 10.74
CA LEU A 187 -8.36 12.33 11.66
C LEU A 187 -7.53 11.05 11.48
N LEU A 188 -7.28 10.64 10.24
CA LEU A 188 -6.46 9.45 9.97
C LEU A 188 -5.01 9.65 10.44
N LYS A 189 -4.44 10.84 10.23
CA LYS A 189 -3.12 11.20 10.77
C LYS A 189 -3.09 11.13 12.30
N LEU A 190 -4.12 11.64 12.97
CA LEU A 190 -4.21 11.57 14.44
C LEU A 190 -4.24 10.13 14.94
N VAL A 191 -5.02 9.25 14.29
CA VAL A 191 -5.08 7.82 14.62
C VAL A 191 -3.72 7.15 14.41
N LEU A 192 -3.05 7.44 13.30
CA LEU A 192 -1.69 6.94 13.03
C LEU A 192 -0.69 7.44 14.07
N GLY A 193 -0.75 8.72 14.43
CA GLY A 193 0.12 9.31 15.43
C GLY A 193 -0.05 8.68 16.82
N ARG A 194 -1.30 8.40 17.23
CA ARG A 194 -1.53 7.63 18.47
C ARG A 194 -1.00 6.20 18.40
N GLY A 195 -1.05 5.56 17.24
CA GLY A 195 -0.58 4.19 17.06
C GLY A 195 0.94 4.06 17.04
N LEU A 196 1.65 5.10 16.59
CA LEU A 196 3.11 5.11 16.46
C LEU A 196 3.81 5.86 17.61
N TYR A 197 3.09 6.64 18.41
CA TYR A 197 3.62 7.26 19.62
C TYR A 197 4.27 6.20 20.53
N PRO A 198 5.51 6.41 21.03
CA PRO A 198 6.28 7.66 21.08
C PRO A 198 7.34 7.82 19.97
N GLN A 199 7.23 7.12 18.84
CA GLN A 199 8.21 7.21 17.75
C GLN A 199 8.06 8.54 16.99
N LEU A 200 8.80 9.54 17.44
CA LEU A 200 8.79 10.92 16.94
C LEU A 200 10.21 11.38 16.61
N ALA A 201 10.32 12.14 15.54
CA ALA A 201 11.55 12.72 15.02
C ALA A 201 11.33 14.21 14.71
N VAL A 202 12.13 15.08 15.35
CA VAL A 202 12.09 16.53 15.12
C VAL A 202 13.13 16.89 14.07
N PRO A 203 12.78 17.65 13.01
CA PRO A 203 13.75 18.10 12.01
C PRO A 203 14.81 19.02 12.63
N ASP A 204 16.06 18.88 12.19
CA ASP A 204 17.14 19.83 12.52
C ASP A 204 16.86 21.20 11.86
N ALA A 205 17.12 22.29 12.58
CA ALA A 205 16.89 23.66 12.12
C ALA A 205 17.73 24.02 10.89
N PHE A 206 18.86 23.33 10.70
CA PHE A 206 19.77 23.56 9.57
C PHE A 206 19.40 22.77 8.32
N ASN A 207 18.29 22.01 8.30
CA ASN A 207 17.90 21.21 7.14
C ASN A 207 17.63 22.04 5.88
N SER A 208 17.21 23.31 6.02
CA SER A 208 16.99 24.24 4.90
C SER A 208 18.26 24.54 4.10
N SER A 209 19.43 24.40 4.71
CA SER A 209 20.74 24.69 4.10
C SER A 209 21.47 23.44 3.60
N ARG A 210 20.96 22.25 3.92
CA ARG A 210 21.57 20.97 3.56
C ARG A 210 21.01 20.47 2.23
N LYS A 211 21.74 19.56 1.59
CA LYS A 211 21.21 18.85 0.42
C LYS A 211 20.01 18.01 0.86
N ASP A 212 18.96 18.08 0.05
CA ASP A 212 17.73 17.30 0.08
C ASP A 212 17.83 15.85 0.62
N SER A 213 18.86 15.11 0.22
CA SER A 213 19.06 13.71 0.61
C SER A 213 19.63 13.52 2.03
N ASP A 214 20.17 14.58 2.62
CA ASP A 214 20.97 14.53 3.86
C ASP A 214 20.26 15.25 5.02
N GLN A 215 18.93 15.38 4.95
CA GLN A 215 18.13 15.94 6.04
C GLN A 215 18.29 15.11 7.30
N ILE A 216 18.54 15.81 8.42
CA ILE A 216 18.80 15.20 9.72
C ILE A 216 17.60 15.41 10.64
N PHE A 217 17.26 14.36 11.39
CA PHE A 217 16.18 14.35 12.36
C PHE A 217 16.69 13.89 13.73
N HIS A 218 16.06 14.40 14.78
CA HIS A 218 16.38 14.09 16.16
C HIS A 218 15.22 13.33 16.79
N THR A 219 15.48 12.10 17.23
CA THR A 219 14.53 11.31 18.01
C THR A 219 14.91 11.34 19.48
N GLN A 220 13.98 10.95 20.36
CA GLN A 220 14.28 10.81 21.79
C GLN A 220 15.43 9.82 22.06
N ALA A 221 15.53 8.75 21.27
CA ALA A 221 16.53 7.70 21.45
C ALA A 221 17.86 8.01 20.77
N LYS A 222 17.83 8.69 19.60
CA LYS A 222 19.01 8.98 18.79
C LYS A 222 18.89 10.35 18.11
N GLN A 223 19.90 11.17 18.33
CA GLN A 223 20.11 12.41 17.59
C GLN A 223 20.87 12.11 16.29
N GLY A 224 20.59 12.84 15.21
CA GLY A 224 21.32 12.65 13.96
C GLY A 224 20.82 11.49 13.10
N ALA A 225 19.53 11.16 13.15
CA ALA A 225 18.93 10.17 12.27
C ALA A 225 18.71 10.73 10.86
N VAL A 226 18.85 9.89 9.85
CA VAL A 226 18.62 10.25 8.44
C VAL A 226 17.49 9.39 7.91
N LEU A 227 16.71 9.95 6.98
CA LEU A 227 15.62 9.23 6.33
C LEU A 227 16.15 8.05 5.52
N HIS A 228 15.40 6.96 5.50
CA HIS A 228 15.74 5.83 4.66
C HIS A 228 15.52 6.21 3.18
N PRO A 229 16.42 5.86 2.25
CA PRO A 229 16.32 6.25 0.83
C PRO A 229 15.10 5.67 0.09
N THR A 230 14.39 4.73 0.70
CA THR A 230 13.12 4.17 0.18
C THR A 230 11.89 4.94 0.64
N CYS A 231 12.02 5.82 1.64
CA CYS A 231 10.93 6.65 2.10
C CYS A 231 10.55 7.67 1.03
N VAL A 232 9.26 7.95 0.87
CA VAL A 232 8.76 8.96 -0.08
C VAL A 232 9.38 10.34 0.20
N PHE A 233 9.56 10.68 1.47
CA PHE A 233 10.18 11.94 1.87
C PHE A 233 11.66 12.06 1.50
N ALA A 234 12.36 10.96 1.25
CA ALA A 234 13.73 11.01 0.73
C ALA A 234 13.77 11.39 -0.75
N GLY A 235 12.69 11.11 -1.50
CA GLY A 235 12.54 11.50 -2.90
C GLY A 235 11.89 12.87 -3.11
N ILE A 236 11.05 13.29 -2.17
CA ILE A 236 10.35 14.59 -2.16
C ILE A 236 10.61 15.29 -0.81
N PRO A 237 11.80 15.88 -0.65
CA PRO A 237 12.23 16.55 0.59
C PRO A 237 11.44 17.85 0.84
N GLU A 238 10.88 18.45 -0.22
CA GLU A 238 10.16 19.72 -0.19
C GLU A 238 8.93 19.69 0.72
N VAL A 239 8.32 18.52 0.89
CA VAL A 239 7.16 18.28 1.74
C VAL A 239 7.49 18.45 3.22
N LEU A 240 8.75 18.20 3.61
CA LEU A 240 9.20 18.29 5.00
C LEU A 240 9.71 19.68 5.38
N HIS A 241 9.93 20.54 4.40
CA HIS A 241 10.11 21.95 4.70
C HIS A 241 8.79 22.45 5.25
N ALA A 242 8.81 22.94 6.50
CA ALA A 242 7.74 23.80 6.95
C ALA A 242 7.56 24.84 5.86
N GLN A 243 6.36 24.93 5.27
CA GLN A 243 5.98 26.13 4.56
C GLN A 243 6.26 27.24 5.55
N GLU A 244 7.35 27.97 5.33
CA GLU A 244 7.67 29.16 6.08
C GLU A 244 6.36 29.89 6.20
N LEU A 245 5.96 30.14 7.44
CA LEU A 245 4.87 31.01 7.78
C LEU A 245 4.80 32.10 6.69
N GLU A 246 3.65 32.20 6.03
CA GLU A 246 3.19 33.45 5.42
C GLU A 246 3.09 34.50 6.55
N ALA A 247 4.24 34.86 7.11
CA ALA A 247 4.52 35.80 8.18
C ALA A 247 5.78 36.62 7.84
N SER A 248 6.23 36.57 6.59
CA SER A 248 7.11 37.58 6.00
C SER A 248 6.34 38.79 5.45
N ASN A 249 5.04 38.91 5.75
CA ASN A 249 4.20 40.08 5.44
C ASN A 249 3.63 40.78 6.69
N CYS A 250 4.34 40.73 7.83
CA CYS A 250 4.08 41.64 8.94
C CYS A 250 5.36 42.40 9.32
N ASP A 251 5.79 43.27 8.41
CA ASP A 251 6.66 44.38 8.73
C ASP A 251 5.99 45.32 9.74
N GLY A 252 6.74 45.73 10.75
CA GLY A 252 6.50 46.96 11.49
C GLY A 252 5.34 47.01 12.51
N SER A 253 5.69 46.82 13.78
CA SER A 253 5.16 47.56 14.94
C SER A 253 3.65 47.46 15.29
N ARG A 254 3.34 46.59 16.25
CA ARG A 254 2.58 46.85 17.51
C ARG A 254 1.81 45.60 17.96
N GLY A 255 1.93 45.25 19.24
CA GLY A 255 0.92 44.44 19.94
C GLY A 255 1.35 43.04 20.32
N MET A 256 2.38 42.92 21.16
CA MET A 256 2.78 41.67 21.82
C MET A 256 1.77 41.31 22.93
N ALA A 257 0.55 40.90 22.56
CA ALA A 257 -0.44 40.39 23.53
C ALA A 257 -1.62 39.58 22.93
N ALA A 258 -1.82 39.52 21.61
CA ALA A 258 -3.09 39.04 21.04
C ALA A 258 -3.01 37.86 20.05
N CYS A 259 -1.94 37.05 20.07
CA CYS A 259 -1.79 35.95 19.10
C CYS A 259 -1.93 34.53 19.68
N TRP A 260 -2.31 34.37 20.95
CA TRP A 260 -2.37 33.04 21.59
C TRP A 260 -3.72 32.32 21.45
N GLU A 261 -4.74 32.91 20.82
CA GLU A 261 -6.09 32.33 20.79
C GLU A 261 -6.55 31.75 19.44
N SER A 262 -5.71 31.80 18.41
CA SER A 262 -6.09 31.30 17.08
C SER A 262 -4.92 30.62 16.41
N HIS A 263 -4.66 29.37 16.77
CA HIS A 263 -4.35 28.27 15.84
C HIS A 263 -3.86 27.07 16.66
N SER A 264 -4.64 26.00 16.58
CA SER A 264 -4.37 24.71 17.16
C SER A 264 -3.07 24.11 16.58
N ASP A 265 -2.05 24.06 17.42
CA ASP A 265 -0.81 23.29 17.27
C ASP A 265 -1.11 21.79 17.06
N LEU A 266 -1.01 21.33 15.82
CA LEU A 266 -1.05 19.90 15.49
C LEU A 266 -0.06 19.51 14.38
N ALA A 267 0.80 20.43 13.94
CA ALA A 267 1.82 20.15 12.91
C ALA A 267 3.12 19.55 13.48
N ASP A 268 3.40 19.71 14.77
CA ASP A 268 4.69 19.34 15.37
C ASP A 268 4.85 17.88 15.80
N LEU A 269 3.90 17.01 15.43
CA LEU A 269 3.80 15.68 16.05
C LEU A 269 3.90 14.49 15.10
N LEU A 270 4.25 14.65 13.82
CA LEU A 270 4.43 13.49 12.94
C LEU A 270 5.51 13.73 11.86
N VAL A 271 6.77 13.63 12.28
CA VAL A 271 7.85 13.05 11.48
C VAL A 271 8.54 11.99 12.33
#